data_AF-A0A7J7JZ08-F1
#
_entry.id   AF-A0A7J7JZ08-F1
#
_cell.length_a   1.000
_cell.length_b   1.000
_cell.length_c   1.000
_cell.angle_alpha   90.00
_cell.angle_beta   90.00
_cell.angle_gamma   90.00
#
_symmetry.space_group_name_H-M   'P 1'
#
loop_
_entity.id
_entity.type
_entity.pdbx_description
1 polymer ?
#
loop_
_entity_poly.entity_id
_entity_poly.type
_entity_poly.pdbx_seq_one_letter_code
_entity_poly.pdbx_strand_id
1 'polypeptide(L)'
;MSKISYKHSGTETTNDSLVLQVTDGKHTATKKIPIQVIAVDDEVPQLHVNTGLYIEAAVEAERPEWKYITNTELRAEDLDSPNGNISFRIRQQPVFGFLQRRVDQLGHSWDNITRHMTFQQWEIDENIIR
;
A
#
# COMPACT_ATOMS: atom_id res chain seq x y z
N MET A 1 14.44 25.27 -36.70
CA MET A 1 13.21 25.09 -35.90
C MET A 1 13.60 25.06 -34.44
N SER A 2 12.90 25.77 -33.56
CA SER A 2 13.14 25.72 -32.12
C SER A 2 12.27 24.63 -31.50
N LYS A 3 12.86 23.72 -30.72
CA LYS A 3 12.16 22.62 -30.04
C LYS A 3 12.44 22.70 -28.55
N ILE A 4 11.41 22.51 -27.74
CA ILE A 4 11.50 22.36 -26.29
C ILE A 4 11.16 20.90 -25.97
N SER A 5 11.90 20.28 -25.04
CA SER A 5 11.64 18.92 -24.54
C SER A 5 11.61 18.92 -23.02
N TYR A 6 10.70 18.14 -22.45
CA TYR A 6 10.54 17.94 -21.02
C TYR A 6 10.82 16.46 -20.68
N LYS A 7 11.50 16.21 -19.56
CA LYS A 7 11.71 14.89 -18.98
C LYS A 7 11.43 14.99 -17.48
N HIS A 8 10.50 14.19 -16.98
CA HIS A 8 10.21 14.11 -15.56
C HIS A 8 11.36 13.42 -14.81
N SER A 9 11.51 13.71 -13.50
CA SER A 9 12.57 13.14 -12.66
C SER A 9 12.45 11.63 -12.43
N GLY A 10 11.27 11.05 -12.68
CA GLY A 10 10.96 9.67 -12.28
C GLY A 10 10.65 9.57 -10.79
N THR A 11 10.03 10.61 -10.23
CA THR A 11 9.50 10.61 -8.86
C THR A 11 8.00 10.37 -8.93
N GLU A 12 7.41 9.83 -7.86
CA GLU A 12 5.97 9.50 -7.80
C GLU A 12 5.02 10.70 -7.68
N THR A 13 5.45 11.87 -8.15
CA THR A 13 4.62 13.07 -8.24
C THR A 13 3.75 13.01 -9.48
N THR A 14 2.45 13.25 -9.29
CA THR A 14 1.47 13.30 -10.39
C THR A 14 1.34 14.68 -11.05
N ASN A 15 2.05 15.68 -10.54
CA ASN A 15 1.96 17.07 -10.99
C ASN A 15 3.34 17.72 -11.03
N ASP A 16 3.63 18.42 -12.13
CA ASP A 16 4.81 19.26 -12.29
C ASP A 16 4.42 20.58 -13.00
N SER A 17 5.33 21.54 -13.07
CA SER A 17 5.12 22.77 -13.82
C SER A 17 6.42 23.42 -14.24
N LEU A 18 6.39 24.07 -15.40
CA LEU A 18 7.47 24.93 -15.86
C LEU A 18 7.00 26.37 -16.02
N VAL A 19 7.90 27.32 -15.85
CA VAL A 19 7.65 28.75 -16.09
C VAL A 19 8.33 29.14 -17.39
N LEU A 20 7.53 29.50 -18.39
CA LEU A 20 8.04 30.00 -19.66
C LEU A 20 8.01 31.53 -19.65
N GLN A 21 9.15 32.13 -19.95
CA GLN A 21 9.29 33.57 -20.15
C GLN A 21 9.69 33.85 -21.59
N VAL A 22 8.97 34.75 -22.26
CA VAL A 22 9.23 35.15 -23.64
C VAL A 22 9.39 36.67 -23.68
N THR A 23 10.34 37.17 -24.48
CA THR A 23 10.59 38.59 -24.67
C THR A 23 10.81 38.92 -26.14
N ASP A 24 10.36 40.10 -26.56
CA ASP A 24 10.66 40.71 -27.87
C ASP A 24 11.85 41.69 -27.79
N GLY A 25 12.51 41.78 -26.63
CA GLY A 25 13.59 42.73 -26.33
C GLY A 25 13.11 44.05 -25.68
N LYS A 26 11.80 44.33 -25.64
CA LYS A 26 11.21 45.51 -24.99
C LYS A 26 10.16 45.15 -23.93
N HIS A 27 9.37 44.12 -24.20
CA HIS A 27 8.34 43.57 -23.32
C HIS A 27 8.69 42.13 -22.95
N THR A 28 8.17 41.70 -21.81
CA THR A 28 8.33 40.33 -21.32
C THR A 28 6.97 39.78 -20.92
N ALA A 29 6.69 38.54 -21.30
CA ALA A 29 5.51 37.79 -20.88
C ALA A 29 5.95 36.50 -20.20
N THR A 30 5.34 36.19 -19.05
CA THR A 30 5.65 35.00 -18.24
C THR A 30 4.38 34.17 -18.04
N LYS A 31 4.48 32.85 -18.24
CA LYS A 31 3.35 31.92 -18.05
C LYS A 31 3.82 30.65 -17.36
N LYS A 32 3.06 30.21 -16.35
CA LYS A 32 3.20 28.88 -15.76
C LYS A 32 2.42 27.87 -16.61
N ILE A 33 3.09 26.80 -17.01
CA ILE A 33 2.54 25.69 -17.77
C ILE A 33 2.41 24.49 -16.83
N PRO A 34 1.18 24.06 -16.46
CA PRO A 34 0.99 22.86 -15.66
C PRO A 34 1.27 21.61 -16.51
N ILE A 35 1.83 20.59 -15.87
CA ILE A 35 2.12 19.28 -16.46
C ILE A 35 1.50 18.23 -15.57
N GLN A 36 0.62 17.41 -16.14
CA GLN A 36 0.09 16.22 -15.46
C GLN A 36 1.01 15.04 -15.75
N VAL A 37 1.50 14.39 -14.70
CA VAL A 37 2.35 13.20 -14.77
C VAL A 37 1.47 11.99 -14.47
N ILE A 38 1.53 10.99 -15.34
CA ILE A 38 0.85 9.71 -15.14
C ILE A 38 1.84 8.82 -14.41
N ALA A 39 1.48 8.36 -13.21
CA ALA A 39 2.27 7.40 -12.46
C ALA A 39 2.41 6.09 -13.25
N VAL A 40 3.56 5.47 -13.14
CA VAL A 40 3.86 4.16 -13.72
C VAL A 40 4.23 3.27 -12.55
N ASP A 41 3.61 2.09 -12.47
CA ASP A 41 3.97 1.04 -11.52
C ASP A 41 5.33 0.46 -11.93
N ASP A 42 6.41 1.07 -11.43
CA ASP A 42 7.80 0.73 -11.77
C ASP A 42 8.69 0.41 -10.56
N GLU A 43 8.15 0.52 -9.34
CA GLU A 43 8.74 0.01 -8.12
C GLU A 43 8.16 -1.37 -7.73
N VAL A 44 8.66 -1.94 -6.64
CA VAL A 44 8.13 -3.20 -6.08
C VAL A 44 7.74 -2.95 -4.63
N PRO A 45 6.69 -3.63 -4.11
CA PRO A 45 6.27 -3.45 -2.74
C PRO A 45 7.41 -3.75 -1.75
N GLN A 46 7.63 -2.84 -0.80
CA GLN A 46 8.65 -2.98 0.23
C GLN A 46 8.03 -3.43 1.56
N LEU A 47 8.66 -4.42 2.20
CA LEU A 47 8.25 -4.89 3.53
C LEU A 47 8.86 -4.02 4.62
N HIS A 48 8.03 -3.24 5.32
CA HIS A 48 8.46 -2.34 6.39
C HIS A 48 8.41 -2.97 7.77
N VAL A 49 7.40 -3.81 8.03
CA VAL A 49 7.18 -4.44 9.35
C VAL A 49 6.94 -5.93 9.15
N ASN A 50 7.66 -6.74 9.93
CA ASN A 50 7.47 -8.19 10.01
C ASN A 50 8.00 -8.70 11.37
N THR A 51 7.31 -8.32 12.43
CA THR A 51 7.71 -8.67 13.81
C THR A 51 7.12 -10.01 14.26
N GLY A 52 6.18 -10.56 13.48
CA GLY A 52 5.41 -11.75 13.82
C GLY A 52 4.29 -11.44 14.83
N LEU A 53 3.36 -12.39 14.97
CA LEU A 53 2.23 -12.28 15.91
C LEU A 53 2.33 -13.39 16.95
N TYR A 54 2.26 -13.00 18.23
CA TYR A 54 2.26 -13.92 19.36
C TYR A 54 0.90 -13.91 20.06
N ILE A 55 0.27 -15.08 20.12
CA ILE A 55 -0.98 -15.30 20.83
C ILE A 55 -0.67 -16.19 22.02
N GLU A 56 -1.00 -15.72 23.22
CA GLU A 56 -0.89 -16.53 24.43
C GLU A 56 -2.10 -17.46 24.49
N ALA A 57 -1.87 -18.74 24.79
CA ALA A 57 -2.96 -19.66 25.06
C ALA A 57 -3.77 -19.12 26.25
N ALA A 58 -5.08 -18.92 26.08
CA ALA A 58 -5.92 -18.35 27.13
C ALA A 58 -5.97 -19.31 28.33
N VAL A 59 -5.26 -18.97 29.40
CA VAL A 59 -5.35 -19.66 30.70
C VAL A 59 -6.48 -19.04 31.55
N GLU A 60 -6.90 -17.82 31.21
CA GLU A 60 -7.92 -17.03 31.90
C GLU A 60 -8.97 -16.50 30.92
N ALA A 61 -10.23 -16.40 31.37
CA ALA A 61 -11.39 -16.04 30.55
C ALA A 61 -11.38 -14.61 29.98
N GLU A 62 -10.40 -13.78 30.37
CA GLU A 62 -10.33 -12.35 30.00
C GLU A 62 -9.47 -12.05 28.77
N ARG A 63 -8.78 -13.05 28.20
CA ARG A 63 -7.96 -12.86 26.98
C ARG A 63 -8.61 -13.53 25.76
N PRO A 64 -8.75 -12.83 24.63
CA PRO A 64 -9.24 -13.45 23.41
C PRO A 64 -8.22 -14.47 22.90
N GLU A 65 -8.72 -15.63 22.48
CA GLU A 65 -7.93 -16.71 21.83
C GLU A 65 -7.50 -16.36 20.40
N TRP A 66 -7.62 -15.09 20.00
CA TRP A 66 -7.33 -14.56 18.67
C TRP A 66 -6.78 -13.13 18.77
N LYS A 67 -6.00 -12.71 17.77
CA LYS A 67 -5.51 -11.33 17.63
C LYS A 67 -5.50 -10.96 16.17
N TYR A 68 -5.84 -9.71 15.85
CA TYR A 68 -5.68 -9.21 14.49
C TYR A 68 -4.20 -9.16 14.12
N ILE A 69 -3.91 -9.41 12.84
CA ILE A 69 -2.65 -8.96 12.25
C ILE A 69 -2.85 -7.49 11.89
N THR A 70 -2.10 -6.61 12.54
CA THR A 70 -2.16 -5.17 12.28
C THR A 70 -0.84 -4.68 11.70
N ASN A 71 -0.79 -3.39 11.37
CA ASN A 71 0.41 -2.73 10.86
C ASN A 71 1.61 -2.71 11.85
N THR A 72 1.42 -3.14 13.10
CA THR A 72 2.53 -3.36 14.06
C THR A 72 3.19 -4.73 13.91
N GLU A 73 2.48 -5.71 13.34
CA GLU A 73 2.98 -7.06 13.11
C GLU A 73 3.49 -7.26 11.68
N LEU A 74 2.75 -6.75 10.71
CA LEU A 74 3.02 -6.94 9.29
C LEU A 74 2.57 -5.71 8.50
N ARG A 75 3.47 -5.12 7.71
CA ARG A 75 3.15 -3.98 6.84
C ARG A 75 4.08 -3.94 5.64
N ALA A 76 3.49 -3.81 4.45
CA ALA A 76 4.20 -3.49 3.22
C ALA A 76 3.61 -2.22 2.60
N GLU A 77 4.45 -1.45 1.92
CA GLU A 77 4.06 -0.22 1.24
C GLU A 77 4.66 -0.22 -0.17
N ASP A 78 3.94 0.43 -1.07
CA ASP A 78 4.39 0.70 -2.43
C ASP A 78 4.02 2.13 -2.76
N LEU A 79 4.95 2.92 -3.29
CA LEU A 79 4.75 4.38 -3.40
C LEU A 79 3.90 4.77 -4.60
N ASP A 80 3.91 3.93 -5.63
CA ASP A 80 3.22 4.08 -6.91
C ASP A 80 1.98 3.18 -7.02
N SER A 81 1.81 2.24 -6.10
CA SER A 81 0.74 1.23 -6.11
C SER A 81 -0.15 1.31 -4.85
N PRO A 82 -1.49 1.23 -4.98
CA PRO A 82 -2.39 1.28 -3.83
C PRO A 82 -2.28 0.02 -2.96
N ASN A 83 -2.62 0.11 -1.67
CA ASN A 83 -2.61 -1.03 -0.72
C ASN A 83 -3.49 -2.23 -1.18
N GLY A 84 -4.45 -2.00 -2.08
CA GLY A 84 -5.23 -3.06 -2.76
C GLY A 84 -4.43 -3.92 -3.74
N ASN A 85 -3.30 -3.44 -4.24
CA ASN A 85 -2.46 -4.18 -5.19
C ASN A 85 -1.36 -4.98 -4.49
N ILE A 86 -1.05 -4.66 -3.24
CA ILE A 86 -0.04 -5.36 -2.45
C ILE A 86 -0.66 -6.62 -1.86
N SER A 87 -0.11 -7.79 -2.20
CA SER A 87 -0.62 -9.09 -1.74
C SER A 87 0.42 -9.90 -0.96
N PHE A 88 -0.02 -10.47 0.15
CA PHE A 88 0.72 -11.43 0.96
C PHE A 88 0.25 -12.84 0.61
N ARG A 89 1.20 -13.75 0.35
CA ARG A 89 0.89 -15.15 0.02
C ARG A 89 1.27 -16.09 1.14
N ILE A 90 0.34 -16.92 1.58
CA ILE A 90 0.59 -17.92 2.61
C ILE A 90 1.47 -19.05 2.04
N ARG A 91 2.73 -19.08 2.49
CA ARG A 91 3.68 -20.14 2.11
C ARG A 91 3.55 -21.39 2.98
N GLN A 92 3.21 -21.19 4.24
CA GLN A 92 3.02 -22.21 5.25
C GLN A 92 1.88 -21.79 6.19
N GLN A 93 1.04 -22.75 6.58
CA GLN A 93 -0.05 -22.50 7.53
C GLN A 93 0.46 -22.60 8.97
N PRO A 94 -0.23 -21.96 9.93
CA PRO A 94 0.06 -22.16 11.35
C PRO A 94 0.00 -23.66 11.72
N VAL A 95 0.94 -24.11 12.55
CA VAL A 95 0.91 -25.48 13.11
C VAL A 95 -0.21 -25.62 14.14
N PHE A 96 -0.49 -24.53 14.87
CA PHE A 96 -1.55 -24.43 15.87
C PHE A 96 -2.42 -23.21 15.55
N GLY A 97 -3.74 -23.35 15.76
CA GLY A 97 -4.71 -22.31 15.45
C GLY A 97 -4.99 -22.17 13.96
N PHE A 98 -5.63 -21.05 13.59
CA PHE A 98 -6.04 -20.74 12.23
C PHE A 98 -5.66 -19.31 11.89
N LEU A 99 -5.29 -19.08 10.63
CA LEU A 99 -5.32 -17.75 10.05
C LEU A 99 -6.69 -17.56 9.39
N GLN A 100 -7.36 -16.46 9.68
CA GLN A 100 -8.74 -16.23 9.27
C GLN A 100 -8.96 -14.85 8.66
N ARG A 101 -9.92 -14.78 7.73
CA ARG A 101 -10.42 -13.55 7.11
C ARG A 101 -11.87 -13.30 7.50
N ARG A 102 -12.20 -12.07 7.87
CA ARG A 102 -13.59 -11.64 8.09
C ARG A 102 -14.35 -11.64 6.77
N VAL A 103 -15.55 -12.24 6.75
CA VAL A 103 -16.37 -12.35 5.53
C VAL A 103 -17.68 -11.58 5.59
N ASP A 104 -18.09 -11.10 6.77
CA ASP A 104 -19.28 -10.26 6.92
C ASP A 104 -18.93 -8.84 7.36
N GLN A 105 -19.85 -7.91 7.10
CA GLN A 105 -19.71 -6.52 7.53
C GLN A 105 -19.95 -6.34 9.03
N LEU A 106 -20.53 -7.36 9.69
CA LEU A 106 -20.89 -7.32 11.11
C LEU A 106 -19.75 -7.79 12.03
N GLY A 107 -18.69 -8.43 11.52
CA GLY A 107 -17.58 -8.92 12.34
C GLY A 107 -17.75 -10.32 12.91
N HIS A 108 -18.82 -11.03 12.57
CA HIS A 108 -19.20 -12.28 13.22
C HIS A 108 -18.69 -13.52 12.50
N SER A 109 -18.43 -13.42 11.19
CA SER A 109 -18.11 -14.59 10.34
C SER A 109 -16.68 -14.53 9.82
N TRP A 110 -15.99 -15.66 9.90
CA TRP A 110 -14.55 -15.78 9.63
C TRP A 110 -14.25 -17.06 8.85
N ASP A 111 -13.53 -16.92 7.73
CA ASP A 111 -13.10 -18.04 6.89
C ASP A 111 -11.60 -18.30 7.04
N ASN A 112 -11.20 -19.57 7.03
CA ASN A 112 -9.79 -19.93 7.13
C ASN A 112 -9.03 -19.60 5.84
N ILE A 113 -7.92 -18.88 5.97
CA ILE A 113 -6.97 -18.63 4.89
C ILE A 113 -5.85 -19.67 4.98
N THR A 114 -5.68 -20.44 3.91
CA THR A 114 -4.78 -21.59 3.89
C THR A 114 -3.62 -21.39 2.93
N ARG A 115 -2.75 -22.41 2.80
CA ARG A 115 -1.57 -22.35 1.94
C ARG A 115 -1.96 -21.96 0.51
N HIS A 116 -1.11 -21.14 -0.11
CA HIS A 116 -1.26 -20.58 -1.45
C HIS A 116 -2.35 -19.51 -1.63
N MET A 117 -3.26 -19.34 -0.67
CA MET A 117 -4.16 -18.20 -0.65
C MET A 117 -3.40 -16.91 -0.36
N THR A 118 -4.06 -15.79 -0.65
CA THR A 118 -3.52 -14.45 -0.48
C THR A 118 -4.50 -13.55 0.24
N PHE A 119 -3.96 -12.56 0.96
CA PHE A 119 -4.69 -11.40 1.45
C PHE A 119 -3.90 -10.13 1.09
N GLN A 120 -4.54 -8.97 1.09
CA GLN A 120 -3.97 -7.70 0.66
C GLN A 120 -3.65 -6.77 1.84
N GLN A 121 -2.80 -5.77 1.61
CA GLN A 121 -2.41 -4.81 2.66
C GLN A 121 -3.63 -4.08 3.26
N TRP A 122 -4.63 -3.71 2.46
CA TRP A 122 -5.84 -3.07 2.99
C TRP A 122 -6.63 -3.95 3.96
N GLU A 123 -6.53 -5.29 3.86
CA GLU A 123 -7.20 -6.21 4.79
C GLU A 123 -6.53 -6.18 6.18
N ILE A 124 -5.23 -5.89 6.25
CA ILE A 124 -4.53 -5.60 7.52
C ILE A 124 -4.99 -4.25 8.07
N ASP A 125 -5.03 -3.22 7.21
CA ASP A 125 -5.39 -1.85 7.60
C ASP A 125 -6.79 -1.78 8.25
N GLU A 126 -7.71 -2.62 7.79
CA GLU A 126 -9.11 -2.68 8.24
C GLU A 126 -9.39 -3.76 9.30
N ASN A 127 -8.35 -4.38 9.86
CA ASN A 127 -8.45 -5.48 10.84
C ASN A 127 -9.37 -6.62 10.36
N ILE A 128 -9.18 -7.04 9.11
CA ILE A 128 -9.94 -8.11 8.45
C ILE A 128 -9.22 -9.46 8.58
N ILE A 129 -7.96 -9.48 9.03
CA ILE A 129 -7.13 -10.69 9.19
C ILE A 129 -6.81 -10.94 10.67
N ARG A 130 -6.96 -12.19 11.13
CA ARG A 130 -6.61 -12.62 12.50
C ARG A 130 -6.07 -14.04 12.55
#